data_AF-A0A531K0D1-F1
#
_entry.id   AF-A0A531K0D1-F1
#
_cell.length_a   1.000
_cell.length_b   1.000
_cell.length_c   1.000
_cell.angle_alpha   90.00
_cell.angle_beta   90.00
_cell.angle_gamma   90.00
#
_symmetry.space_group_name_H-M   'P 1'
#
loop_
_entity.id
_entity.type
_entity.pdbx_description
1 polymer ?
#
loop_
_entity_poly.entity_id
_entity_poly.type
_entity_poly.pdbx_seq_one_letter_code
_entity_poly.pdbx_strand_id
1 'polypeptide(L)'
;MSKRAKVKSGRLEFIPPQIPTRVEQPPEDEGWVHEVYLDGYRTQIIIDSGGVRLYSKNGRDWTTKYWPIALEVELPCRAAIIDGEVIVPG
;
A
#
# COMPACT_ATOMS: atom_id res chain seq x y z
N MET A 1 -7.70 22.26 14.63
CA MET A 1 -6.37 21.69 14.33
C MET A 1 -6.08 20.56 15.30
N SER A 2 -6.33 19.31 14.89
CA SER A 2 -6.16 18.14 15.76
C SER A 2 -4.66 17.85 15.96
N LYS A 3 -4.19 17.91 17.21
CA LYS A 3 -2.81 17.57 17.57
C LYS A 3 -2.60 16.07 17.34
N ARG A 4 -1.87 15.70 16.29
CA ARG A 4 -1.44 14.32 16.06
C ARG A 4 -0.60 13.84 17.25
N ALA A 5 -1.03 12.75 17.88
CA ALA A 5 -0.29 12.10 18.97
C ALA A 5 1.06 11.58 18.43
N LYS A 6 2.17 12.03 19.04
CA LYS A 6 3.50 11.47 18.78
C LYS A 6 3.51 10.02 19.23
N VAL A 7 4.01 9.12 18.39
CA VAL A 7 4.34 7.78 18.84
C VAL A 7 5.83 7.55 18.80
N LYS A 8 6.31 7.04 19.93
CA LYS A 8 7.58 6.34 20.04
C LYS A 8 7.45 5.03 19.27
N SER A 9 7.94 4.94 18.04
CA SER A 9 8.13 3.63 17.40
C SER A 9 9.02 3.76 16.18
N GLY A 10 9.90 2.78 15.98
CA GLY A 10 10.84 2.68 14.89
C GLY A 10 10.20 2.72 13.50
N ARG A 11 11.08 2.72 12.49
CA ARG A 11 10.69 2.70 11.08
C ARG A 11 9.80 1.48 10.82
N LEU A 12 8.67 1.70 10.13
CA LEU A 12 7.91 0.62 9.53
C LEU A 12 8.74 -0.02 8.41
N GLU A 13 8.57 -1.33 8.28
CA GLU A 13 9.30 -2.19 7.36
C GLU A 13 8.35 -2.80 6.33
N PHE A 14 8.93 -3.23 5.21
CA PHE A 14 8.20 -3.91 4.16
C PHE A 14 7.58 -5.22 4.65
N ILE A 15 6.31 -5.43 4.35
CA ILE A 15 5.59 -6.69 4.60
C ILE A 15 5.35 -7.37 3.25
N PRO A 16 5.84 -8.60 3.01
CA PRO A 16 5.53 -9.34 1.79
C PRO A 16 4.00 -9.41 1.57
N PRO A 17 3.49 -8.98 0.39
CA PRO A 17 2.06 -8.97 0.12
C PRO A 17 1.44 -10.36 0.15
N GLN A 18 0.18 -10.43 0.58
CA GLN A 18 -0.60 -11.65 0.47
C GLN A 18 -0.84 -12.00 -1.00
N ILE A 19 -0.63 -13.26 -1.36
CA ILE A 19 -0.89 -13.78 -2.71
C ILE A 19 -2.28 -14.40 -2.73
N PRO A 20 -3.17 -14.00 -3.67
CA PRO A 20 -4.48 -14.60 -3.79
C PRO A 20 -4.37 -16.08 -4.16
N THR A 21 -5.17 -16.91 -3.52
CA THR A 21 -5.34 -18.31 -3.91
C THR A 21 -6.12 -18.36 -5.21
N ARG A 22 -5.58 -19.02 -6.23
CA ARG A 22 -6.28 -19.20 -7.51
C ARG A 22 -7.40 -20.22 -7.34
N VAL A 23 -8.62 -19.81 -7.67
CA VAL A 23 -9.84 -20.63 -7.67
C VAL A 23 -10.52 -20.52 -9.03
N GLU A 24 -11.39 -21.48 -9.37
CA GLU A 24 -12.13 -21.46 -10.63
C GLU A 24 -13.27 -20.45 -10.63
N GLN A 25 -13.93 -20.28 -9.49
CA GLN A 25 -15.05 -19.38 -9.29
C GLN A 25 -14.87 -18.59 -8.00
N PRO A 26 -15.28 -17.31 -7.96
CA PRO A 26 -15.25 -16.55 -6.72
C PRO A 26 -16.21 -17.20 -5.70
N PRO A 27 -15.87 -17.18 -4.41
CA PRO A 27 -16.76 -17.65 -3.36
C PRO A 27 -18.02 -16.76 -3.26
N GLU A 28 -19.16 -17.35 -2.91
CA GLU A 28 -20.47 -16.69 -2.90
C GLU A 28 -21.01 -16.39 -1.48
N ASP A 29 -20.33 -16.84 -0.43
CA ASP A 29 -20.82 -16.69 0.95
C ASP A 29 -20.81 -15.22 1.42
N GLU A 30 -21.69 -14.87 2.37
CA GLU A 30 -21.87 -13.49 2.89
C GLU A 30 -20.61 -12.88 3.56
N GLY A 31 -19.57 -13.68 3.83
CA GLY A 31 -18.32 -13.22 4.43
C GLY A 31 -17.33 -12.59 3.45
N TRP A 32 -17.64 -12.52 2.16
CA TRP A 32 -16.71 -12.08 1.12
C TRP A 32 -16.97 -10.66 0.63
N VAL A 33 -15.88 -9.94 0.40
CA VAL A 33 -15.87 -8.65 -0.31
C VAL A 33 -15.20 -8.89 -1.67
N HIS A 34 -15.81 -8.37 -2.72
CA HIS A 34 -15.28 -8.46 -4.08
C HIS A 34 -14.68 -7.12 -4.49
N GLU A 35 -13.44 -7.15 -4.97
CA GLU A 35 -12.72 -5.97 -5.46
C GLU A 35 -12.42 -6.15 -6.95
N VAL A 36 -12.34 -5.02 -7.68
CA VAL A 36 -11.97 -5.03 -9.10
C VAL A 36 -10.50 -5.44 -9.23
N TYR A 37 -10.23 -6.42 -10.09
CA TYR A 37 -8.86 -6.72 -10.49
C TYR A 37 -8.34 -5.65 -11.43
N LEU A 38 -7.23 -5.00 -11.04
CA LEU A 38 -6.51 -4.04 -11.85
C LEU A 38 -5.20 -4.65 -12.34
N ASP A 39 -4.89 -4.49 -13.63
CA ASP A 39 -3.63 -4.95 -14.21
C ASP A 39 -2.58 -3.82 -14.11
N GLY A 40 -1.67 -3.94 -13.15
CA GLY A 40 -0.67 -2.91 -12.87
C GLY A 40 0.56 -3.45 -12.16
N TYR A 41 1.15 -2.59 -11.32
CA TYR A 41 2.26 -2.97 -10.45
C TYR A 41 1.85 -2.90 -8.97
N ARG A 42 1.75 -4.06 -8.34
CA ARG A 42 1.53 -4.17 -6.90
C ARG A 42 2.61 -3.44 -6.12
N THR A 43 2.16 -2.50 -5.30
CA THR A 43 2.99 -1.51 -4.62
C THR A 43 2.52 -1.32 -3.19
N GLN A 44 3.46 -1.43 -2.26
CA GLN A 44 3.24 -1.15 -0.85
C GLN A 44 3.74 0.26 -0.51
N ILE A 45 2.86 1.11 0.01
CA ILE A 45 3.18 2.45 0.49
C ILE A 45 3.36 2.41 2.00
N ILE A 46 4.53 2.84 2.47
CA ILE A 46 4.84 2.98 3.90
C ILE A 46 4.88 4.46 4.25
N ILE A 47 4.05 4.85 5.21
CA ILE A 47 3.99 6.20 5.77
C ILE A 47 4.40 6.10 7.24
N ASP A 48 5.46 6.78 7.66
CA ASP A 48 5.84 6.87 9.08
C ASP A 48 6.64 8.15 9.38
N SER A 49 7.31 8.19 10.54
CA SER A 49 8.19 9.30 10.93
C SER A 49 9.35 9.57 9.97
N GLY A 50 9.65 8.62 9.08
CA GLY A 50 10.67 8.67 8.06
C GLY A 50 10.20 9.19 6.71
N GLY A 51 8.93 9.57 6.56
CA GLY A 51 8.32 9.99 5.30
C GLY A 51 7.62 8.85 4.56
N VAL A 52 7.33 9.08 3.29
CA VAL A 52 6.67 8.14 2.38
C VAL A 52 7.73 7.31 1.64
N ARG A 53 7.56 5.98 1.62
CA ARG A 53 8.34 5.04 0.80
C ARG A 53 7.42 4.12 0.04
N LEU A 54 7.79 3.78 -1.19
CA LEU A 54 7.01 2.88 -2.05
C LEU A 54 7.86 1.67 -2.42
N TYR A 55 7.34 0.47 -2.16
CA TYR A 55 8.00 -0.79 -2.44
C TYR A 55 7.21 -1.58 -3.47
N SER A 56 7.91 -2.18 -4.44
CA SER A 56 7.31 -3.20 -5.32
C SER A 56 6.89 -4.45 -4.53
N LYS A 57 6.09 -5.32 -5.17
CA LYS A 57 5.75 -6.68 -4.68
C LYS A 57 6.91 -7.46 -4.06
N ASN A 58 8.13 -7.28 -4.57
CA ASN A 58 9.32 -8.02 -4.14
C ASN A 58 10.22 -7.22 -3.17
N GLY A 59 9.72 -6.14 -2.56
CA GLY A 59 10.45 -5.35 -1.57
C GLY A 59 11.52 -4.42 -2.14
N ARG A 60 11.56 -4.20 -3.46
CA ARG A 60 12.45 -3.18 -4.05
C ARG A 60 11.91 -1.79 -3.79
N ASP A 61 12.74 -0.91 -3.24
CA ASP A 61 12.41 0.49 -3.04
C ASP A 61 12.30 1.20 -4.40
N TRP A 62 11.08 1.63 -4.73
CA TRP A 62 10.72 2.36 -5.94
C TRP A 62 10.31 3.80 -5.65
N THR A 63 10.61 4.33 -4.47
CA THR A 63 10.24 5.69 -4.05
C THR A 63 10.70 6.73 -5.08
N THR A 64 11.95 6.67 -5.54
CA THR A 64 12.47 7.58 -6.58
C THR A 64 11.83 7.36 -7.95
N LYS A 65 11.48 6.11 -8.27
CA LYS A 65 10.83 5.77 -9.55
C LYS A 65 9.39 6.28 -9.59
N TYR A 66 8.70 6.24 -8.45
CA TYR A 66 7.34 6.71 -8.24
C TYR A 66 7.31 8.07 -7.55
N TRP A 67 8.31 8.92 -7.79
CA TRP A 67 8.42 10.22 -7.13
C TRP A 67 7.14 11.06 -7.22
N PRO A 68 6.34 11.08 -8.32
CA PRO A 68 5.11 11.87 -8.33
C PRO A 68 4.10 11.34 -7.32
N ILE A 69 3.96 10.01 -7.20
CA ILE A 69 3.07 9.37 -6.22
C ILE A 69 3.58 9.64 -4.81
N ALA A 70 4.89 9.51 -4.58
CA ALA A 70 5.49 9.73 -3.26
C ALA A 70 5.22 11.14 -2.70
N LEU A 71 5.16 12.16 -3.57
CA LEU A 71 4.87 13.54 -3.19
C LEU A 71 3.40 13.78 -2.86
N GLU A 72 2.48 13.07 -3.51
CA GLU A 72 1.03 13.27 -3.38
C GLU A 72 0.38 12.41 -2.30
N VAL A 73 1.13 11.49 -1.68
CA VAL A 73 0.59 10.64 -0.59
C VAL A 73 0.37 11.49 0.66
N GLU A 74 -0.87 11.94 0.81
CA GLU A 74 -1.36 12.62 2.00
C GLU A 74 -2.48 11.80 2.66
N LEU A 75 -2.19 11.19 3.81
CA LEU A 75 -3.19 10.47 4.62
C LEU A 75 -3.23 11.05 6.04
N PRO A 76 -4.43 11.29 6.62
CA PRO A 76 -4.58 11.74 8.00
C PRO A 76 -4.28 10.61 9.01
N CYS A 77 -3.07 10.08 8.97
CA CYS A 77 -2.59 8.99 9.81
C CYS A 77 -1.27 9.36 10.49
N ARG A 78 -0.88 8.58 11.50
CA ARG A 78 0.43 8.72 12.16
C ARG A 78 1.50 7.83 11.53
N ALA A 79 1.10 6.62 11.18
CA ALA A 79 1.89 5.68 10.41
C ALA A 79 0.92 4.68 9.75
N ALA A 80 1.24 4.20 8.56
CA ALA A 80 0.44 3.23 7.81
C ALA A 80 1.32 2.40 6.87
N ILE A 81 0.86 1.18 6.58
CA ILE A 81 1.31 0.38 5.45
C ILE A 81 0.06 0.14 4.60
N ILE A 82 0.12 0.52 3.33
CA ILE A 82 -0.98 0.42 2.38
C ILE A 82 -0.52 -0.52 1.27
N ASP A 83 -1.30 -1.54 0.97
CA ASP A 83 -1.07 -2.45 -0.16
C ASP A 83 -2.09 -2.12 -1.25
N GLY A 84 -1.64 -2.02 -2.50
CA GLY A 84 -2.49 -1.64 -3.61
C GLY A 84 -1.78 -1.76 -4.96
N GLU A 85 -2.43 -1.27 -6.00
CA GLU A 85 -1.95 -1.39 -7.38
C GLU A 85 -1.67 0.00 -7.97
N VAL A 86 -0.45 0.21 -8.47
CA VAL A 86 -0.14 1.38 -9.31
C VAL A 86 -0.48 1.03 -10.75
N ILE A 87 -1.39 1.81 -11.34
CA ILE A 87 -1.87 1.60 -12.72
C ILE A 87 -1.59 2.83 -13.58
N VAL A 88 -1.61 2.60 -14.89
CA VAL A 88 -1.78 3.66 -15.89
C VAL A 88 -3.10 3.37 -16.60
N PRO A 89 -4.16 4.15 -16.36
CA PRO A 89 -5.41 3.99 -17.10
C PRO A 89 -5.19 4.38 -18.57
N GLY A 90 -5.87 3.66 -19.47
CA GLY A 90 -5.89 3.98 -20.90
C GLY A 90 -6.78 5.17 -21.24
#